data_AF-A0A258LFT3-F1
#
_entry.id   AF-A0A258LFT3-F1
#
_cell.length_a   1.000
_cell.length_b   1.000
_cell.length_c   1.000
_cell.angle_alpha   90.00
_cell.angle_beta   90.00
_cell.angle_gamma   90.00
#
_symmetry.space_group_name_H-M   'P 1'
#
loop_
_entity.id
_entity.type
_entity.pdbx_description
1 polymer ?
#
loop_
_entity_poly.entity_id
_entity_poly.type
_entity_poly.pdbx_seq_one_letter_code
_entity_poly.pdbx_strand_id
1 'polypeptide(L)' 'MTNYFEHHVFFCLNQREDGSACCMDKGAEAAFDHMKSRVKKLSLNGQGKVRVNRA' A
#
# COMPACT_ATOMS: atom_id res chain seq x y z
N MET A 1 6.75 -14.59 19.11
CA MET A 1 6.62 -14.73 17.64
C MET A 1 7.29 -13.52 17.01
N THR A 2 8.37 -13.70 16.26
CA THR A 2 9.00 -12.62 15.50
C THR A 2 8.20 -12.39 14.23
N ASN A 3 7.57 -11.22 14.12
CA ASN A 3 6.85 -10.85 12.91
C ASN A 3 7.86 -10.64 11.77
N TYR A 4 7.62 -11.16 10.56
CA TYR A 4 8.57 -11.06 9.45
C TYR A 4 8.75 -9.61 8.96
N PHE A 5 7.75 -8.76 9.20
CA PHE A 5 7.77 -7.33 8.94
C PHE A 5 7.39 -6.58 10.22
N GLU A 6 7.99 -5.40 10.42
CA GLU A 6 7.64 -4.47 11.49
C GLU A 6 6.27 -3.83 11.24
N HIS A 7 6.02 -3.43 9.99
CA HIS A 7 4.74 -2.87 9.57
C HIS A 7 4.24 -3.50 8.27
N HIS A 8 2.94 -3.74 8.24
CA HIS A 8 2.22 -4.28 7.09
C HIS A 8 1.12 -3.28 6.70
N VAL A 9 1.33 -2.58 5.59
CA VAL A 9 0.42 -1.52 5.13
C VAL A 9 -0.29 -1.99 3.87
N PHE A 10 -1.61 -1.87 3.87
CA PHE A 10 -2.47 -2.26 2.77
C PHE A 10 -3.20 -1.04 2.24
N PHE A 11 -3.23 -0.91 0.92
CA PHE A 11 -4.06 0.08 0.23
C PHE A 11 -5.24 -0.62 -0.41
N CYS A 12 -6.45 -0.14 -0.09
CA CYS A 12 -7.65 -0.52 -0.83
C CYS A 12 -7.55 0.06 -2.24
N LEU A 13 -7.47 -0.81 -3.24
CA LEU A 13 -7.44 -0.44 -4.66
C LEU A 13 -8.70 -0.91 -5.39
N ASN A 14 -9.77 -1.16 -4.64
CA ASN A 14 -11.02 -1.65 -5.21
C ASN A 14 -11.63 -0.62 -6.16
N GLN A 15 -11.72 -0.98 -7.44
CA GLN A 15 -12.54 -0.30 -8.45
C GLN A 15 -13.93 -0.92 -8.44
N ARG A 16 -14.97 -0.11 -8.56
CA ARG A 16 -16.35 -0.60 -8.72
C ARG A 16 -16.89 -0.20 -10.08
N GLU A 17 -17.43 -1.16 -10.81
CA GLU A 17 -17.99 -0.97 -12.16
C GLU A 17 -19.39 -0.34 -12.11
N ASP A 18 -20.08 -0.46 -10.98
CA ASP A 18 -21.42 0.11 -10.75
C ASP A 18 -21.43 1.63 -10.56
N GLY A 19 -20.25 2.27 -10.60
CA GLY A 19 -20.09 3.71 -10.39
C GLY A 19 -20.28 4.18 -8.95
N SER A 20 -20.48 3.25 -8.00
CA SER A 20 -20.54 3.60 -6.58
C SER A 20 -19.17 4.08 -6.09
N ALA A 21 -19.17 5.03 -5.16
CA ALA A 21 -17.94 5.62 -4.66
C ALA A 21 -16.97 4.54 -4.12
N CYS A 22 -15.75 4.54 -4.65
CA CYS A 22 -14.70 3.61 -4.27
C CYS A 22 -13.35 4.31 -4.09
N CYS A 23 -12.39 3.61 -3.46
CA CYS A 23 -11.07 4.18 -3.16
C CYS A 23 -10.27 4.49 -4.43
N MET A 24 -10.42 3.64 -5.45
CA MET A 24 -9.69 3.78 -6.71
C MET A 24 -10.00 5.12 -7.39
N ASP A 25 -11.28 5.52 -7.41
CA ASP A 25 -11.73 6.82 -7.95
C ASP A 25 -11.24 8.04 -7.16
N LYS A 26 -10.70 7.83 -5.95
CA LYS A 26 -10.15 8.88 -5.08
C LYS A 26 -8.63 8.89 -5.05
N GLY A 27 -7.99 8.26 -6.04
CA GLY A 27 -6.53 8.30 -6.22
C GLY A 27 -5.76 7.29 -5.38
N ALA A 28 -6.39 6.19 -4.97
CA ALA A 28 -5.73 5.17 -4.13
C ALA A 28 -4.48 4.56 -4.78
N GLU A 29 -4.47 4.38 -6.11
CA GLU A 29 -3.29 3.90 -6.85
C GLU A 29 -2.10 4.86 -6.72
N ALA A 30 -2.35 6.16 -6.89
CA ALA A 30 -1.32 7.18 -6.74
C ALA A 30 -0.77 7.23 -5.32
N ALA A 31 -1.64 7.05 -4.31
CA ALA A 31 -1.23 6.98 -2.91
C ALA A 31 -0.37 5.72 -2.62
N PHE A 32 -0.77 4.56 -3.15
CA PHE A 32 -0.01 3.32 -3.05
C PHE A 32 1.39 3.47 -3.67
N ASP A 33 1.46 3.96 -4.90
CA ASP A 33 2.72 4.13 -5.64
C ASP A 33 3.65 5.14 -4.96
N HIS A 34 3.07 6.25 -4.47
CA HIS A 34 3.82 7.23 -3.69
C HIS A 34 4.47 6.59 -2.45
N MET A 35 3.68 5.86 -1.64
CA MET A 35 4.18 5.23 -0.43
C MET A 35 5.23 4.17 -0.74
N LYS A 36 4.97 3.30 -1.73
CA LYS A 36 5.92 2.26 -2.16
C LYS A 36 7.24 2.86 -2.62
N SER A 37 7.20 3.94 -3.41
CA SER A 37 8.38 4.67 -3.86
C SER A 37 9.14 5.30 -2.70
N ARG A 38 8.43 5.93 -1.74
CA ARG A 38 9.05 6.56 -0.58
C ARG A 38 9.71 5.54 0.36
N VAL A 39 9.05 4.43 0.65
CA VAL A 39 9.60 3.33 1.46
C VAL A 39 10.87 2.78 0.83
N LYS A 40 10.88 2.57 -0.49
CA LYS A 40 12.08 2.13 -1.23
C LYS A 40 13.21 3.16 -1.15
N LYS A 41 12.91 4.44 -1.38
CA LYS A 41 13.90 5.55 -1.34
C LYS A 41 14.54 5.71 0.05
N LEU A 42 13.82 5.38 1.11
CA LEU A 42 14.31 5.43 2.49
C LEU A 42 14.93 4.10 2.94
N SER A 43 15.05 3.11 2.05
CA SER A 43 15.54 1.77 2.38
C SER A 43 14.77 1.10 3.53
N LEU A 44 13.47 1.38 3.63
CA LEU A 44 12.56 0.85 4.65
C LEU A 44 11.81 -0.41 4.20
N ASN A 45 12.08 -0.94 3.00
CA ASN A 45 11.52 -2.19 2.53
C ASN A 45 12.39 -3.39 2.92
N GLY A 46 11.75 -4.54 3.15
CA GLY A 46 12.44 -5.82 3.39
C GLY A 46 12.13 -6.45 4.74
N GLN A 47 12.85 -7.53 5.06
CA GLN A 47 12.68 -8.29 6.30
C GLN A 47 12.89 -7.39 7.53
N GLY A 48 11.98 -7.51 8.50
CA GLY A 48 12.00 -6.74 9.73
C GLY A 48 11.66 -5.26 9.55
N LYS A 49 11.17 -4.82 8.38
CA LYS A 49 10.82 -3.42 8.10
C LYS A 49 9.39 -3.31 7.57
N VAL A 50 9.14 -2.40 6.62
CA VAL A 50 7.81 -2.10 6.08
C VAL A 50 7.54 -2.89 4.81
N ARG A 51 6.37 -3.52 4.76
CA ARG A 51 5.77 -4.01 3.50
C ARG A 51 4.57 -3.13 3.13
N VAL A 52 4.50 -2.76 1.85
CA VAL A 52 3.37 -2.05 1.26
C VAL A 52 2.71 -2.96 0.23
N ASN A 53 1.45 -3.29 0.44
CA ASN A 53 0.67 -4.23 -0.36
C ASN A 53 -0.58 -3.59 -0.95
N ARG A 54 -1.04 -4.20 -2.04
CA ARG A 54 -2.33 -3.96 -2.68
C ARG A 54 -3.37 -4.88 -2.04
N ALA A 55 -4.55 -4.34 -1.72
CA ALA A 55 -5.68 -5.08 -1.15
C ALA A 55 -6.94 -4.85 -2.00
#